data_AF-A0A7Y5VQC1-F1
#
_entry.id   AF-A0A7Y5VQC1-F1
#
_cell.length_a   1.000
_cell.length_b   1.000
_cell.length_c   1.000
_cell.angle_alpha   90.00
_cell.angle_beta   90.00
_cell.angle_gamma   90.00
#
_symmetry.space_group_name_H-M   'P 1'
#
loop_
_entity.id
_entity.type
_entity.pdbx_description
1 polymer ?
#
loop_
_entity_poly.entity_id
_entity_poly.type
_entity_poly.pdbx_seq_one_letter_code
_entity_poly.pdbx_strand_id
1 'polypeptide(L)'
;MAKLNFRLPETQARWGLWTSVLAGLTVVALTYFVFKGFNVQTMHIPFDSTSKGLGRFRPALVNVTAAVAVLLSLVAGGLGYNSLGEKRNSKQSWSWISMLAGALFAAAAVINLVAWSQLKLQVIK
;
A
#
# COMPACT_ATOMS: atom_id res chain seq x y z
N MET A 1 -29.21 -7.59 8.33
CA MET A 1 -27.94 -6.96 7.87
C MET A 1 -28.27 -5.57 7.35
N ALA A 2 -27.63 -4.51 7.87
CA ALA A 2 -27.82 -3.17 7.33
C ALA A 2 -27.30 -3.12 5.88
N LYS A 3 -28.09 -2.57 4.94
CA LYS A 3 -27.65 -2.39 3.55
C LYS A 3 -26.49 -1.41 3.51
N LEU A 4 -25.35 -1.82 2.93
CA LEU A 4 -24.26 -0.91 2.62
C LEU A 4 -24.76 0.17 1.65
N ASN A 5 -24.77 1.42 2.09
CA ASN A 5 -25.09 2.56 1.24
C ASN A 5 -23.90 3.52 1.19
N PHE A 6 -23.09 3.40 0.15
CA PHE A 6 -21.94 4.28 -0.10
C PHE A 6 -22.33 5.71 -0.45
N ARG A 7 -23.61 6.05 -0.62
CA ARG A 7 -24.05 7.45 -0.72
C ARG A 7 -24.02 8.18 0.63
N LEU A 8 -23.94 7.45 1.73
CA LEU A 8 -23.84 8.03 3.06
C LEU A 8 -22.37 8.34 3.39
N PRO A 9 -22.02 9.60 3.71
CA PRO A 9 -20.65 10.02 4.00
C PRO A 9 -20.03 9.23 5.15
N GLU A 10 -20.81 8.89 6.17
CA GLU A 10 -20.33 8.12 7.32
C GLU A 10 -19.94 6.69 6.95
N THR A 11 -20.63 6.11 5.96
CA THR A 11 -20.30 4.79 5.42
C THR A 11 -18.99 4.87 4.64
N GLN A 12 -18.83 5.88 3.78
CA GLN A 12 -17.58 6.14 3.08
C GLN A 12 -16.42 6.38 4.05
N ALA A 13 -16.60 7.21 5.09
CA ALA A 13 -15.59 7.50 6.09
C ALA A 13 -15.14 6.24 6.85
N ARG A 14 -16.10 5.38 7.24
CA ARG A 14 -15.81 4.11 7.92
C ARG A 14 -15.07 3.14 7.00
N TRP A 15 -15.54 2.94 5.77
CA TRP A 15 -14.89 2.03 4.82
C TRP A 15 -13.55 2.57 4.34
N GLY A 16 -13.42 3.89 4.17
CA GLY A 16 -12.17 4.57 3.92
C GLY A 16 -11.15 4.24 5.00
N LEU A 17 -11.51 4.39 6.28
CA LEU A 17 -10.62 4.08 7.40
C LEU A 17 -10.16 2.61 7.38
N TRP A 18 -11.07 1.65 7.23
CA TRP A 18 -10.71 0.22 7.16
C TRP A 18 -9.83 -0.10 5.95
N THR A 19 -10.13 0.53 4.81
CA THR A 19 -9.33 0.38 3.59
C THR A 19 -7.93 0.98 3.78
N SER A 20 -7.80 2.12 4.48
CA SER A 20 -6.51 2.70 4.84
C SER A 20 -5.69 1.76 5.72
N VAL A 21 -6.30 1.10 6.70
CA VAL A 21 -5.61 0.10 7.54
C VAL A 21 -5.09 -1.05 6.69
N LEU A 22 -5.92 -1.59 5.79
CA LEU A 22 -5.52 -2.68 4.89
C LEU A 22 -4.42 -2.23 3.91
N ALA A 23 -4.52 -1.00 3.39
CA ALA A 23 -3.50 -0.39 2.55
C ALA A 23 -2.16 -0.29 3.29
N GLY A 24 -2.18 0.20 4.54
CA GLY A 24 -1.00 0.30 5.40
C GLY A 24 -0.33 -1.06 5.63
N LEU A 25 -1.11 -2.11 5.96
CA LEU A 25 -0.59 -3.48 6.10
C LEU A 25 0.06 -3.98 4.80
N THR A 26 -0.55 -3.67 3.66
CA THR A 26 -0.01 -4.05 2.34
C THR A 26 1.29 -3.31 2.03
N VAL A 27 1.39 -2.02 2.36
CA VAL A 27 2.64 -1.24 2.23
C VAL A 27 3.74 -1.78 3.13
N VAL A 28 3.42 -2.19 4.36
CA VAL A 28 4.38 -2.83 5.27
C VAL A 28 4.88 -4.16 4.67
N ALA A 29 3.98 -4.99 4.13
CA ALA A 29 4.35 -6.23 3.45
C ALA A 29 5.22 -5.97 2.20
N LEU A 30 4.89 -4.96 1.40
CA LEU A 30 5.69 -4.54 0.26
C LEU A 30 7.09 -4.13 0.71
N THR A 31 7.19 -3.28 1.74
CA THR A 31 8.47 -2.80 2.29
C THR A 31 9.33 -3.97 2.74
N TYR A 32 8.73 -4.95 3.43
CA TYR A 32 9.41 -6.19 3.80
C TYR A 32 9.93 -6.94 2.56
N PHE A 33 9.12 -7.14 1.52
CA PHE A 33 9.55 -7.84 0.31
C PHE A 33 10.64 -7.09 -0.48
N VAL A 34 10.60 -5.76 -0.50
CA VAL A 34 11.62 -4.93 -1.15
C VAL A 34 12.93 -5.00 -0.38
N PHE A 35 12.93 -4.74 0.92
CA PHE A 35 14.17 -4.62 1.69
C PHE A 35 14.67 -5.92 2.33
N LYS A 36 13.99 -7.05 2.09
CA LYS A 36 14.46 -8.37 2.58
C LYS A 36 15.88 -8.67 2.10
N GLY A 37 16.81 -8.82 3.03
CA GLY A 37 18.22 -9.10 2.71
C GLY A 37 18.95 -7.93 2.05
N PHE A 38 18.48 -6.69 2.21
CA PHE A 38 19.22 -5.50 1.81
C PHE A 38 20.59 -5.49 2.47
N ASN A 39 21.65 -5.34 1.66
CA ASN A 39 23.01 -5.28 2.13
C ASN A 39 23.47 -3.81 2.18
N VAL A 40 23.69 -3.30 3.39
CA VAL A 40 24.09 -1.90 3.63
C VAL A 40 25.49 -1.60 3.08
N GLN A 41 26.38 -2.60 2.97
CA GLN A 41 27.75 -2.41 2.48
C GLN A 41 27.78 -2.19 0.97
N THR A 42 26.95 -2.93 0.24
CA THR A 42 26.90 -2.84 -1.22
C THR A 42 25.78 -1.92 -1.70
N MET A 43 24.84 -1.51 -0.83
CA MET A 43 23.64 -0.75 -1.16
C MET A 43 22.74 -1.44 -2.21
N HIS A 44 22.76 -2.78 -2.25
CA HIS A 44 21.96 -3.56 -3.19
C HIS A 44 21.00 -4.51 -2.46
N ILE A 45 19.92 -4.86 -3.16
CA ILE A 45 18.96 -5.87 -2.77
C ILE A 45 19.21 -7.12 -3.62
N PRO A 46 19.98 -8.11 -3.10
CA PRO A 46 20.20 -9.35 -3.81
C PRO A 46 18.90 -10.15 -3.93
N PHE A 47 18.62 -10.64 -5.12
CA PHE A 47 17.59 -11.65 -5.35
C PHE A 47 18.11 -12.75 -6.27
N ASP A 48 17.69 -13.98 -6.01
CA ASP A 48 18.10 -15.16 -6.76
C ASP A 48 16.89 -15.70 -7.52
N SER A 49 16.90 -15.51 -8.84
CA SER A 49 15.83 -15.97 -9.74
C SER A 49 15.87 -17.49 -9.99
N THR A 50 16.99 -18.12 -9.68
CA THR A 50 17.28 -19.56 -9.89
C THR A 50 17.04 -20.40 -8.64
N SER A 51 16.95 -19.76 -7.47
CA SER A 51 16.65 -20.41 -6.20
C SER A 51 15.31 -21.15 -6.21
N LYS A 52 15.29 -22.36 -5.65
CA LYS A 52 14.03 -23.07 -5.34
C LYS A 52 13.36 -22.38 -4.14
N GLY A 53 12.30 -21.59 -4.39
CA GLY A 53 11.47 -21.00 -3.33
C GLY A 53 11.10 -19.53 -3.58
N LEU A 54 10.95 -18.78 -2.49
CA LEU A 54 10.52 -17.36 -2.50
C LEU A 54 11.43 -16.43 -3.31
N GLY A 55 12.72 -16.77 -3.50
CA GLY A 55 13.67 -15.98 -4.29
C GLY A 55 13.23 -15.79 -5.74
N ARG A 56 12.75 -16.87 -6.38
CA ARG A 56 12.27 -16.87 -7.77
C ARG A 56 11.05 -15.97 -7.98
N PHE A 57 10.11 -15.99 -7.03
CA PHE A 57 8.85 -15.26 -7.14
C PHE A 57 8.91 -13.83 -6.59
N ARG A 58 10.02 -13.45 -5.96
CA ARG A 58 10.17 -12.13 -5.32
C ARG A 58 9.87 -10.95 -6.25
N PRO A 59 10.35 -10.90 -7.51
CA PRO A 59 10.01 -9.78 -8.40
C PRO A 59 8.51 -9.69 -8.68
N ALA A 60 7.85 -10.82 -8.89
CA ALA A 60 6.41 -10.87 -9.10
C ALA A 60 5.64 -10.47 -7.84
N LEU A 61 6.06 -10.94 -6.66
CA LEU A 61 5.46 -10.58 -5.37
C LEU A 61 5.56 -9.08 -5.10
N VAL A 62 6.73 -8.46 -5.34
CA VAL A 62 6.91 -7.01 -5.19
C VAL A 62 5.95 -6.25 -6.12
N ASN A 63 5.89 -6.61 -7.40
CA ASN A 63 5.02 -5.92 -8.36
C ASN A 63 3.53 -6.05 -8.03
N VAL A 64 3.07 -7.27 -7.71
CA VAL A 64 1.67 -7.52 -7.36
C VAL A 64 1.30 -6.83 -6.05
N THR A 65 2.15 -6.94 -5.02
CA THR A 65 1.88 -6.31 -3.72
C THR A 65 1.87 -4.78 -3.86
N ALA A 66 2.74 -4.21 -4.69
CA ALA A 66 2.74 -2.78 -4.95
C ALA A 66 1.50 -2.31 -5.70
N ALA A 67 1.06 -3.04 -6.72
CA ALA A 67 -0.18 -2.73 -7.43
C ALA A 67 -1.38 -2.74 -6.46
N VAL A 68 -1.48 -3.76 -5.61
CA VAL A 68 -2.54 -3.84 -4.58
C VAL A 68 -2.42 -2.70 -3.57
N ALA A 69 -1.21 -2.38 -3.10
CA ALA A 69 -0.98 -1.28 -2.16
C ALA A 69 -1.43 0.06 -2.74
N VAL A 70 -1.07 0.36 -3.99
CA VAL A 70 -1.48 1.59 -4.68
C VAL A 70 -3.00 1.64 -4.85
N LEU A 71 -3.62 0.56 -5.34
CA LEU A 71 -5.07 0.51 -5.53
C LEU A 71 -5.84 0.74 -4.23
N LEU A 72 -5.47 0.04 -3.15
CA LEU A 72 -6.10 0.21 -1.84
C LEU A 72 -5.89 1.64 -1.29
N SER A 73 -4.70 2.19 -1.46
CA SER A 73 -4.37 3.56 -1.03
C SER A 73 -5.19 4.61 -1.77
N LEU A 74 -5.39 4.44 -3.09
CA LEU A 74 -6.23 5.32 -3.90
C LEU A 74 -7.72 5.20 -3.53
N VAL A 75 -8.23 3.99 -3.31
CA VAL A 75 -9.62 3.77 -2.87
C VAL A 75 -9.84 4.39 -1.50
N ALA A 76 -8.93 4.16 -0.55
CA ALA A 76 -8.97 4.79 0.77
C ALA A 76 -8.94 6.32 0.67
N GLY A 77 -7.98 6.86 -0.09
CA GLY A 77 -7.84 8.29 -0.33
C GLY A 77 -9.10 8.91 -0.94
N GLY A 78 -9.67 8.25 -1.95
CA GLY A 78 -10.89 8.69 -2.63
C GLY A 78 -12.13 8.65 -1.74
N LEU A 79 -12.32 7.60 -0.93
CA LEU A 79 -13.41 7.53 0.05
C LEU A 79 -13.27 8.58 1.15
N GLY A 80 -12.04 8.81 1.62
CA GLY A 80 -11.72 9.87 2.58
C GLY A 80 -12.04 11.25 2.01
N TYR A 81 -11.57 11.55 0.80
CA TYR A 81 -11.81 12.81 0.12
C TYR A 81 -13.29 13.07 -0.15
N ASN A 82 -14.01 12.08 -0.69
CA ASN A 82 -15.42 12.24 -1.06
C ASN A 82 -16.34 12.47 0.14
N SER A 83 -15.97 11.96 1.33
CA SER A 83 -16.74 12.17 2.56
C SER A 83 -16.30 13.38 3.38
N LEU A 84 -15.18 14.00 2.99
CA LEU A 84 -14.62 15.18 3.64
C LEU A 84 -15.49 16.41 3.39
N GLY A 85 -15.67 17.27 4.39
CA GLY A 85 -16.40 18.53 4.22
C GLY A 85 -17.92 18.42 4.10
N GLU A 86 -18.47 17.21 4.00
CA GLU A 86 -19.92 17.00 4.08
C GLU A 86 -20.49 17.36 5.46
N LYS A 87 -21.44 18.31 5.48
CA LYS A 87 -22.08 18.81 6.72
C LYS A 87 -22.78 17.72 7.55
N ARG A 88 -23.19 16.62 6.90
CA ARG A 88 -23.89 15.49 7.53
C ARG A 88 -22.94 14.37 8.01
N ASN A 89 -21.63 14.52 7.83
CA ASN A 89 -20.67 13.53 8.28
C ASN A 89 -20.29 13.79 9.74
N SER A 90 -20.81 12.97 10.67
CA SER A 90 -20.41 13.02 12.07
C SER A 90 -18.97 12.51 12.31
N LYS A 91 -18.35 11.89 11.29
CA LYS A 91 -17.05 11.20 11.36
C LYS A 91 -16.00 11.87 10.49
N GLN A 92 -15.98 13.20 10.45
CA GLN A 92 -15.01 13.99 9.66
C GLN A 92 -13.55 13.61 9.95
N SER A 93 -13.21 13.30 11.21
CA SER A 93 -11.85 12.87 11.57
C SER A 93 -11.44 11.59 10.84
N TRP A 94 -12.36 10.65 10.62
CA TRP A 94 -12.06 9.40 9.90
C TRP A 94 -11.87 9.65 8.41
N SER A 95 -12.63 10.58 7.82
CA SER A 95 -12.43 11.03 6.45
C SER A 95 -11.05 11.65 6.25
N TRP A 96 -10.64 12.55 7.16
CA TRP A 96 -9.30 13.16 7.14
C TRP A 96 -8.19 12.11 7.25
N ILE A 97 -8.29 11.21 8.25
CA ILE A 97 -7.31 10.14 8.43
C ILE A 97 -7.23 9.29 7.18
N SER A 98 -8.38 8.88 6.62
CA SER A 98 -8.41 8.02 5.45
C SER A 98 -7.80 8.66 4.21
N MET A 99 -8.11 9.95 3.99
CA MET A 99 -7.56 10.74 2.89
C MET A 99 -6.03 10.87 3.00
N LEU A 100 -5.54 11.31 4.16
CA LEU A 100 -4.11 11.51 4.41
C LEU A 100 -3.34 10.19 4.37
N ALA A 101 -3.88 9.14 4.99
CA ALA A 101 -3.28 7.81 4.96
C ALA A 101 -3.24 7.25 3.53
N GLY A 102 -4.31 7.42 2.75
CA GLY A 102 -4.35 7.02 1.35
C GLY A 102 -3.26 7.70 0.52
N ALA A 103 -3.11 9.02 0.64
CA ALA A 103 -2.05 9.76 -0.05
C ALA A 103 -0.65 9.31 0.38
N LEU A 104 -0.42 9.18 1.70
CA LEU A 104 0.86 8.76 2.26
C LEU A 104 1.24 7.34 1.84
N PHE A 105 0.31 6.39 1.90
CA PHE A 105 0.55 4.99 1.54
C PHE A 105 0.73 4.81 0.03
N ALA A 106 0.02 5.58 -0.80
CA ALA A 106 0.28 5.61 -2.24
C ALA A 106 1.71 6.09 -2.54
N ALA A 107 2.13 7.20 -1.93
CA ALA A 107 3.49 7.71 -2.09
C ALA A 107 4.54 6.71 -1.60
N ALA A 108 4.34 6.10 -0.42
CA ALA A 108 5.22 5.09 0.13
C ALA A 108 5.33 3.83 -0.76
N ALA A 109 4.23 3.38 -1.37
CA ALA A 109 4.23 2.26 -2.31
C ALA A 109 5.06 2.58 -3.56
N VAL A 110 4.92 3.79 -4.11
CA VAL A 110 5.72 4.25 -5.26
C VAL A 110 7.21 4.33 -4.90
N ILE A 111 7.55 4.90 -3.74
CA ILE A 111 8.95 4.96 -3.27
C ILE A 111 9.55 3.56 -3.14
N ASN A 112 8.81 2.60 -2.58
CA ASN A 112 9.25 1.21 -2.48
C ASN A 112 9.48 0.56 -3.85
N LEU A 113 8.60 0.81 -4.82
CA LEU A 113 8.79 0.33 -6.20
C LEU A 113 10.02 0.94 -6.87
N VAL A 114 10.24 2.25 -6.69
CA VAL A 114 11.42 2.93 -7.21
C VAL A 114 12.68 2.34 -6.57
N ALA A 115 12.70 2.19 -5.24
CA ALA A 115 13.82 1.57 -4.52
C ALA A 115 14.11 0.14 -5.04
N TRP A 116 13.08 -0.68 -5.24
CA TRP A 116 13.26 -2.00 -5.84
C TRP A 116 13.83 -1.93 -7.26
N SER A 117 13.33 -1.01 -8.10
CA SER A 117 13.79 -0.89 -9.48
C SER A 117 15.26 -0.46 -9.59
N GLN A 118 15.71 0.40 -8.67
CA GLN A 118 17.06 0.99 -8.67
C GLN A 118 18.09 0.11 -7.94
N LEU A 119 17.68 -0.59 -6.88
CA LEU A 119 18.61 -1.30 -5.98
C LEU A 119 18.63 -2.81 -6.18
N LYS A 120 17.71 -3.39 -6.98
CA LYS A 120 17.69 -4.84 -7.22
C LYS A 120 18.96 -5.29 -7.93
N LEU A 121 19.57 -6.35 -7.41
CA LEU A 121 20.70 -7.01 -8.05
C LEU A 121 20.39 -8.50 -8.18
N GLN A 122 20.35 -9.00 -9.40
CA GLN A 122 20.19 -10.42 -9.64
C GLN A 122 21.50 -11.13 -9.33
N VAL A 123 21.48 -12.08 -8.40
CA VAL A 123 22.63 -12.92 -8.08
C VAL A 123 22.34 -14.30 -8.65
N ILE A 124 23.18 -14.74 -9.59
CA ILE A 124 23.16 -16.11 -10.11
C ILE A 124 24.17 -16.89 -9.26
N LYS A 125 23.71 -17.95 -8.60
CA LYS A 125 24.56 -18.89 -7.84
C LYS A 125 24.76 -20.17 -8.61
#